data_AF-A0A1Y2SGX5-F1
#
_entry.id   AF-A0A1Y2SGX5-F1
#
_cell.length_a   1.000
_cell.length_b   1.000
_cell.length_c   1.000
_cell.angle_alpha   90.00
_cell.angle_beta   90.00
_cell.angle_gamma   90.00
#
_symmetry.space_group_name_H-M   'P 1'
#
loop_
_entity.id
_entity.type
_entity.pdbx_description
1 polymer ?
#
loop_
_entity_poly.entity_id
_entity_poly.type
_entity_poly.pdbx_seq_one_letter_code
_entity_poly.pdbx_strand_id
1 'polypeptide(L)'
;MGNKRHQYSSAQNVALVAQVSRVCPLCDEPLFYQKNGKSYKNYEIAHIYPLNPSDAEVELLKSEERLSKDVNDEDNVIPLCEVCHGKFDKPRAIEEYRELIAIKKRLIQRSGQEALWKTYAIEDEICDIIDALYNEYDLNDDCEISYQPKNIDEKLNETITKPTKRKIKNNVGDYYIFIKGKLASFDQNDPDLSDMISLQIKTFYLKQKRFGYDQQIIFENIVAWINSKTKPKSSDAAEILASFFIQNCEVFE
;
A
#
# COMPACT_ATOMS: atom_id res chain seq x y z
N MET A 1 -10.70 -19.71 33.58
CA MET A 1 -11.39 -20.27 32.41
C MET A 1 -10.72 -19.70 31.18
N GLY A 2 -10.30 -20.54 30.24
CA GLY A 2 -9.63 -20.05 29.02
C GLY A 2 -10.59 -19.25 28.13
N ASN A 3 -10.04 -18.30 27.38
CA ASN A 3 -10.74 -17.61 26.31
C ASN A 3 -11.22 -18.63 25.26
N LYS A 4 -12.48 -18.51 24.85
CA LYS A 4 -13.02 -19.30 23.75
C LYS A 4 -12.55 -18.72 22.42
N ARG A 5 -12.18 -19.59 21.49
CA ARG A 5 -11.84 -19.19 20.13
C ARG A 5 -13.08 -18.62 19.46
N HIS A 6 -12.99 -17.39 18.96
CA HIS A 6 -14.08 -16.77 18.23
C HIS A 6 -14.29 -17.47 16.88
N GLN A 7 -15.55 -17.68 16.52
CA GLN A 7 -15.92 -18.18 15.20
C GLN A 7 -16.16 -17.00 14.27
N TYR A 8 -15.13 -16.62 13.52
CA TYR A 8 -15.23 -15.56 12.52
C TYR A 8 -16.29 -15.90 11.46
N SER A 9 -17.09 -14.91 11.08
CA SER A 9 -18.10 -15.03 10.03
C SER A 9 -17.46 -15.32 8.66
N SER A 10 -18.26 -15.79 7.70
CA SER A 10 -17.77 -16.05 6.34
C SER A 10 -17.14 -14.80 5.70
N ALA A 11 -17.70 -13.61 5.96
CA ALA A 11 -17.16 -12.35 5.45
C ALA A 11 -15.79 -12.01 6.06
N GLN A 12 -15.63 -12.20 7.37
CA GLN A 12 -14.35 -11.99 8.06
C GLN A 12 -13.28 -12.95 7.57
N ASN A 13 -13.61 -14.23 7.37
CA ASN A 13 -12.68 -15.19 6.79
C ASN A 13 -12.22 -14.77 5.38
N VAL A 14 -13.15 -14.31 4.53
CA VAL A 14 -12.80 -13.80 3.19
C VAL A 14 -11.91 -12.58 3.29
N ALA A 15 -12.24 -11.62 4.15
CA ALA A 15 -11.45 -10.40 4.35
C ALA A 15 -10.02 -10.72 4.83
N LEU A 16 -9.86 -11.58 5.84
CA LEU A 16 -8.55 -11.99 6.36
C LEU A 16 -7.68 -12.67 5.30
N VAL A 17 -8.26 -13.56 4.48
CA VAL A 17 -7.51 -14.27 3.45
C VAL A 17 -7.18 -13.38 2.26
N ALA A 18 -8.09 -12.50 1.85
CA ALA A 18 -7.83 -11.48 0.84
C ALA A 18 -6.73 -10.51 1.30
N GLN A 19 -6.74 -10.17 2.59
CA GLN A 19 -5.75 -9.29 3.19
C GLN A 19 -4.33 -9.86 3.07
N VAL A 20 -4.12 -11.19 3.08
CA VAL A 20 -2.81 -11.82 2.81
C VAL A 20 -2.61 -12.25 1.35
N SER A 21 -3.38 -11.69 0.41
CA SER A 21 -3.30 -12.02 -1.01
C SER A 21 -3.51 -13.50 -1.34
N ARG A 22 -4.21 -14.25 -0.47
CA ARG A 22 -4.47 -15.71 -0.58
C ARG A 22 -3.23 -16.60 -0.51
N VAL A 23 -2.09 -16.06 -0.08
CA VAL A 23 -0.83 -16.79 0.13
C VAL A 23 -0.38 -16.64 1.59
N CYS A 24 0.38 -17.61 2.09
CA CYS A 24 0.95 -17.53 3.42
C CYS A 24 1.94 -16.37 3.48
N PRO A 25 1.77 -15.38 4.37
CA PRO A 25 2.65 -14.21 4.42
C PRO A 25 4.07 -14.50 4.93
N LEU A 26 4.34 -15.73 5.39
CA LEU A 26 5.65 -16.18 5.87
C LEU A 26 6.43 -17.04 4.87
N CYS A 27 5.76 -17.65 3.89
CA CYS A 27 6.40 -18.62 2.99
C CYS A 27 5.81 -18.68 1.57
N ASP A 28 4.87 -17.79 1.25
CA ASP A 28 4.20 -17.65 -0.05
C ASP A 28 3.38 -18.86 -0.54
N GLU A 29 3.25 -19.90 0.30
CA GLU A 29 2.44 -21.08 -0.01
C GLU A 29 0.97 -20.69 -0.23
N PRO A 30 0.31 -21.20 -1.29
CA PRO A 30 -1.11 -20.97 -1.50
C PRO A 30 -1.95 -21.45 -0.31
N LEU A 31 -2.86 -20.60 0.14
CA LEU A 31 -3.79 -20.92 1.23
C LEU A 31 -4.98 -21.78 0.77
N PHE A 32 -4.98 -22.19 -0.50
CA PHE A 32 -5.98 -23.09 -1.07
C PHE A 32 -5.31 -24.11 -1.98
N TYR A 33 -5.87 -25.32 -2.03
CA TYR A 33 -5.49 -26.34 -3.01
C TYR A 33 -6.73 -26.87 -3.74
N GLN A 34 -6.51 -27.44 -4.92
CA GLN A 34 -7.55 -28.11 -5.68
C GLN A 34 -7.37 -29.62 -5.66
N LYS A 35 -8.46 -30.36 -5.47
CA LYS A 35 -8.50 -31.82 -5.56
C LYS A 35 -9.82 -32.24 -6.19
N ASN A 36 -9.77 -33.07 -7.24
CA ASN A 36 -10.96 -33.54 -7.97
C ASN A 36 -11.91 -32.40 -8.41
N GLY A 37 -11.35 -31.29 -8.90
CA GLY A 37 -12.12 -30.11 -9.35
C GLY A 37 -12.77 -29.27 -8.25
N LYS A 38 -12.52 -29.58 -6.97
CA LYS A 38 -13.01 -28.81 -5.82
C LYS A 38 -11.86 -28.07 -5.14
N SER A 39 -12.13 -26.86 -4.67
CA SER A 39 -11.17 -26.05 -3.90
C SER A 39 -11.33 -26.31 -2.40
N TYR A 40 -10.22 -26.40 -1.69
CA TYR A 40 -10.15 -26.69 -0.27
C TYR A 40 -9.26 -25.67 0.44
N LYS A 41 -9.60 -25.39 1.70
CA LYS A 41 -8.81 -24.58 2.64
C LYS A 41 -7.47 -25.27 2.92
N ASN A 42 -6.37 -24.51 2.89
CA ASN A 42 -5.01 -24.96 3.23
C ASN A 42 -4.34 -24.03 4.26
N TYR A 43 -5.14 -23.48 5.18
CA TYR A 43 -4.67 -22.48 6.13
C TYR A 43 -5.36 -22.62 7.47
N GLU A 44 -4.77 -22.04 8.50
CA GLU A 44 -5.39 -21.81 9.80
C GLU A 44 -5.27 -20.34 10.20
N ILE A 45 -6.25 -19.85 10.97
CA ILE A 45 -6.24 -18.47 11.47
C ILE A 45 -5.44 -18.45 12.78
N ALA A 46 -4.18 -18.06 12.69
CA ALA A 46 -3.30 -17.97 13.85
C ALA A 46 -3.63 -16.73 14.68
N HIS A 47 -3.61 -16.87 16.00
CA HIS A 47 -3.61 -15.74 16.94
C HIS A 47 -2.19 -15.19 17.05
N ILE A 48 -1.99 -13.92 16.66
CA ILE A 48 -0.68 -13.26 16.75
C ILE A 48 -0.29 -13.17 18.21
N TYR A 49 -1.08 -12.51 19.07
CA TYR A 49 -0.99 -12.71 20.52
C TYR A 49 -1.82 -13.93 20.93
N PRO A 50 -1.28 -14.91 21.69
CA PRO A 50 -1.96 -16.17 21.97
C PRO A 50 -3.35 -15.99 22.55
N LEU A 51 -4.30 -16.83 22.13
CA LEU A 51 -5.67 -16.83 22.68
C LEU A 51 -5.67 -17.16 24.18
N ASN A 52 -4.84 -18.11 24.59
CA ASN A 52 -4.68 -18.58 25.95
C ASN A 52 -3.17 -18.70 26.26
N PRO A 53 -2.48 -17.57 26.49
CA PRO A 53 -1.04 -17.60 26.73
C PRO A 53 -0.76 -18.34 28.05
N SER A 54 0.26 -19.19 28.03
CA SER A 54 0.86 -19.73 29.25
C SER A 54 1.58 -18.64 30.04
N ASP A 55 1.84 -18.86 31.33
CA ASP A 55 2.58 -17.89 32.16
C ASP A 55 3.94 -17.54 31.57
N ALA A 56 4.61 -18.53 30.93
CA ALA A 56 5.86 -18.31 30.21
C ALA A 56 5.68 -17.38 29.00
N GLU A 57 4.61 -17.53 28.22
CA GLU A 57 4.31 -16.63 27.09
C GLU A 57 3.87 -15.24 27.54
N VAL A 58 3.14 -15.13 28.66
CA VAL A 58 2.78 -13.83 29.25
C VAL A 58 4.05 -13.07 29.62
N GLU A 59 4.99 -13.74 30.28
CA GLU A 59 6.27 -13.14 30.67
C GLU A 59 7.15 -12.83 29.45
N LEU A 60 7.23 -13.75 28.48
CA LEU A 60 7.99 -13.58 27.24
C LEU A 60 7.52 -12.36 26.43
N LEU A 61 6.20 -12.15 26.35
CA LEU A 61 5.58 -11.10 25.54
C LEU A 61 5.18 -9.85 26.33
N LYS A 62 5.57 -9.73 27.61
CA LYS A 62 5.10 -8.65 28.50
C LYS A 62 5.45 -7.25 28.01
N SER A 63 6.58 -7.11 27.32
CA SER A 63 7.09 -5.85 26.78
C SER A 63 6.77 -5.67 25.30
N GLU A 64 6.10 -6.64 24.69
CA GLU A 64 5.78 -6.61 23.27
C GLU A 64 4.44 -5.89 23.03
N GLU A 65 4.36 -5.23 21.90
CA GLU A 65 3.15 -4.53 21.49
C GLU A 65 2.02 -5.51 21.16
N ARG A 66 0.80 -5.18 21.57
CA ARG A 66 -0.43 -5.88 21.15
C ARG A 66 -1.24 -5.01 20.23
N LEU A 67 -1.68 -5.57 19.10
CA LEU A 67 -2.48 -4.85 18.11
C LEU A 67 -3.90 -4.55 18.60
N SER A 68 -4.46 -5.41 19.44
CA SER A 68 -5.73 -5.16 20.11
C SER A 68 -5.70 -5.65 21.56
N LYS A 69 -6.58 -5.06 22.37
CA LYS A 69 -6.86 -5.54 23.74
C LYS A 69 -7.72 -6.80 23.73
N ASP A 70 -8.56 -6.97 22.72
CA ASP A 70 -9.33 -8.20 22.51
C ASP A 70 -8.45 -9.23 21.78
N VAL A 71 -8.24 -10.38 22.41
CA VAL A 71 -7.44 -11.47 21.84
C VAL A 71 -8.10 -12.08 20.60
N ASN A 72 -9.41 -11.94 20.43
CA ASN A 72 -10.14 -12.43 19.25
C ASN A 72 -10.36 -11.37 18.18
N ASP A 73 -9.82 -10.16 18.35
CA ASP A 73 -9.90 -9.09 17.36
C ASP A 73 -9.32 -9.53 16.01
N GLU A 74 -9.89 -9.04 14.91
CA GLU A 74 -9.38 -9.31 13.56
C GLU A 74 -7.96 -8.77 13.37
N ASP A 75 -7.59 -7.71 14.09
CA ASP A 75 -6.25 -7.16 14.09
C ASP A 75 -5.24 -8.09 14.79
N ASN A 76 -5.70 -8.97 15.68
CA ASN A 76 -4.85 -9.94 16.39
C ASN A 76 -4.77 -11.31 15.70
N VAL A 77 -5.37 -11.50 14.51
CA VAL A 77 -5.32 -12.78 13.80
C VAL A 77 -4.83 -12.67 12.36
N ILE A 78 -4.20 -13.74 11.88
CA ILE A 78 -3.65 -13.81 10.52
C ILE A 78 -3.75 -15.23 9.94
N PRO A 79 -4.21 -15.41 8.70
CA PRO A 79 -4.18 -16.71 8.03
C PRO A 79 -2.74 -17.14 7.70
N LEU A 80 -2.36 -18.34 8.12
CA LEU A 80 -1.07 -18.97 7.81
C LEU A 80 -1.31 -20.37 7.23
N CYS A 81 -0.42 -20.87 6.38
CA CYS A 81 -0.45 -22.29 6.00
C CYS A 81 -0.25 -23.17 7.25
N GLU A 82 -0.68 -24.44 7.18
CA GLU A 82 -0.63 -25.35 8.33
C GLU A 82 0.81 -25.50 8.89
N VAL A 83 1.82 -25.49 8.02
CA VAL A 83 3.23 -25.60 8.40
C VAL A 83 3.71 -24.38 9.18
N CYS A 84 3.46 -23.17 8.66
CA CYS A 84 3.86 -21.94 9.33
C CYS A 84 3.09 -21.72 10.63
N HIS A 85 1.79 -22.02 10.65
CA HIS A 85 0.98 -21.98 11.87
C HIS A 85 1.56 -22.92 12.95
N GLY A 86 1.90 -24.15 12.58
CA GLY A 86 2.47 -25.13 13.52
C GLY A 86 3.81 -24.70 14.11
N LYS A 87 4.70 -24.13 13.28
CA LYS A 87 6.00 -23.60 13.73
C LYS A 87 5.84 -22.43 14.68
N PHE A 88 4.98 -21.48 14.33
CA PHE A 88 4.76 -20.25 15.09
C PHE A 88 4.11 -20.50 16.47
N ASP A 89 3.16 -21.44 16.55
CA ASP A 89 2.42 -21.68 17.78
C ASP A 89 3.26 -22.37 18.86
N LYS A 90 4.28 -23.19 18.51
CA LYS A 90 4.95 -24.08 19.47
C LYS A 90 6.43 -24.39 19.13
N PRO A 91 7.40 -23.93 19.94
CA PRO A 91 7.30 -22.84 20.91
C PRO A 91 7.31 -21.49 20.21
N ARG A 92 6.66 -20.51 20.82
CA ARG A 92 6.65 -19.15 20.30
C ARG A 92 7.98 -18.44 20.56
N ALA A 93 8.52 -17.77 19.55
CA ALA A 93 9.67 -16.88 19.66
C ALA A 93 9.26 -15.40 19.59
N ILE A 94 10.04 -14.52 20.24
CA ILE A 94 9.80 -13.06 20.23
C ILE A 94 10.02 -12.51 18.82
N GLU A 95 11.02 -13.02 18.12
CA GLU A 95 11.38 -12.59 16.76
C GLU A 95 10.24 -12.86 15.78
N GLU A 96 9.69 -14.09 15.80
CA GLU A 96 8.54 -14.49 14.97
C GLU A 96 7.27 -13.71 15.33
N TYR A 97 7.07 -13.39 16.63
CA TYR A 97 5.96 -12.53 17.08
C TYR A 97 6.07 -11.14 16.46
N ARG A 98 7.23 -10.50 16.57
CA ARG A 98 7.49 -9.16 16.02
C ARG A 98 7.35 -9.13 14.51
N GLU A 99 7.78 -10.18 13.82
CA GLU A 99 7.61 -10.34 12.38
C GLU A 99 6.12 -10.33 11.99
N LEU A 100 5.29 -11.14 12.63
CA LEU A 100 3.85 -11.16 12.34
C LEU A 100 3.14 -9.86 12.74
N ILE A 101 3.55 -9.19 13.82
CA ILE A 101 3.06 -7.85 14.17
C ILE A 101 3.38 -6.86 13.04
N ALA A 102 4.62 -6.84 12.54
CA ALA A 102 5.04 -5.95 11.47
C ALA A 102 4.28 -6.23 10.17
N ILE A 103 4.11 -7.50 9.80
CA ILE A 103 3.31 -7.91 8.65
C ILE A 103 1.86 -7.43 8.82
N LYS A 104 1.22 -7.77 9.93
CA LYS A 104 -0.20 -7.45 10.17
C LYS A 104 -0.46 -5.95 10.19
N LYS A 105 0.46 -5.13 10.74
CA LYS A 105 0.36 -3.66 10.67
C LYS A 105 0.30 -3.14 9.24
N ARG A 106 1.22 -3.61 8.38
CA ARG A 106 1.22 -3.23 6.95
C ARG A 106 -0.08 -3.64 6.27
N LEU A 107 -0.61 -4.81 6.62
CA LEU A 107 -1.85 -5.33 6.09
C LEU A 107 -3.08 -4.52 6.52
N ILE A 108 -3.19 -4.17 7.80
CA ILE A 108 -4.25 -3.31 8.34
C ILE A 108 -4.19 -1.94 7.67
N GLN A 109 -2.98 -1.37 7.57
CA GLN A 109 -2.76 -0.09 6.91
C GLN A 109 -3.24 -0.10 5.46
N ARG A 110 -2.86 -1.13 4.68
CA ARG A 110 -3.28 -1.30 3.29
C ARG A 110 -4.80 -1.38 3.17
N SER A 111 -5.46 -2.23 3.97
CA SER A 111 -6.93 -2.34 3.99
C SER A 111 -7.59 -1.01 4.37
N GLY A 112 -6.98 -0.23 5.28
CA GLY A 112 -7.44 1.12 5.62
C GLY A 112 -7.32 2.12 4.46
N GLN A 113 -6.28 2.03 3.63
CA GLN A 113 -6.13 2.87 2.43
C GLN A 113 -7.21 2.59 1.39
N GLU A 114 -7.56 1.32 1.17
CA GLU A 114 -8.61 0.93 0.24
C GLU A 114 -9.97 1.58 0.58
N ALA A 115 -10.27 1.72 1.88
CA ALA A 115 -11.47 2.42 2.34
C ALA A 115 -11.46 3.93 2.01
N LEU A 116 -10.28 4.55 1.97
CA LEU A 116 -10.13 5.97 1.62
C LEU A 116 -10.36 6.22 0.12
N TRP A 117 -10.08 5.23 -0.75
CA TRP A 117 -10.22 5.40 -2.20
C TRP A 117 -11.64 5.77 -2.63
N LYS A 118 -12.67 5.36 -1.89
CA LYS A 118 -14.06 5.77 -2.20
C LYS A 118 -14.28 7.28 -1.93
N THR A 119 -13.59 7.83 -0.95
CA THR A 119 -13.79 9.21 -0.50
C THR A 119 -13.10 10.22 -1.43
N TYR A 120 -11.95 9.84 -2.00
CA TYR A 120 -11.18 10.67 -2.91
C TYR A 120 -11.31 10.12 -4.33
N ALA A 121 -12.22 10.71 -5.11
CA ALA A 121 -12.26 10.51 -6.55
C ALA A 121 -11.01 11.15 -7.18
N ILE A 122 -10.60 10.59 -8.31
CA ILE A 122 -9.62 11.18 -9.22
C ILE A 122 -10.44 11.58 -10.44
N GLU A 123 -10.19 12.77 -10.97
CA GLU A 123 -10.81 13.23 -12.22
C GLU A 123 -10.47 12.28 -13.39
N ASP A 124 -11.44 12.06 -14.28
CA ASP A 124 -11.30 11.11 -15.40
C ASP A 124 -10.15 11.51 -16.34
N GLU A 125 -9.78 12.79 -16.38
CA GLU A 125 -8.68 13.36 -17.13
C GLU A 125 -7.30 12.82 -16.69
N ILE A 126 -7.15 12.26 -15.49
CA ILE A 126 -5.92 11.51 -15.15
C ILE A 126 -5.81 10.25 -16.03
N CYS A 127 -6.93 9.61 -16.39
CA CYS A 127 -6.90 8.49 -17.34
C CYS A 127 -6.37 8.95 -18.71
N ASP A 128 -6.76 10.13 -19.16
CA ASP A 128 -6.29 10.70 -20.42
C ASP A 128 -4.79 10.99 -20.40
N ILE A 129 -4.23 11.48 -19.27
CA ILE A 129 -2.78 11.65 -19.13
C ILE A 129 -2.07 10.29 -19.20
N ILE A 130 -2.63 9.27 -18.54
CA ILE A 130 -2.07 7.91 -18.56
C ILE A 130 -2.08 7.33 -19.97
N ASP A 131 -3.17 7.48 -20.69
CA ASP A 131 -3.26 7.01 -22.08
C ASP A 131 -2.29 7.78 -22.98
N ALA A 132 -2.14 9.09 -22.77
CA ALA A 132 -1.16 9.89 -23.48
C ALA A 132 0.28 9.45 -23.21
N LEU A 133 0.62 9.07 -21.96
CA LEU A 133 1.93 8.51 -21.63
C LEU A 133 2.26 7.23 -22.44
N TYR A 134 1.25 6.45 -22.81
CA TYR A 134 1.45 5.23 -23.61
C TYR A 134 1.50 5.47 -25.11
N ASN A 135 0.72 6.41 -25.61
CA ASN A 135 0.43 6.50 -27.04
C ASN A 135 1.01 7.75 -27.72
N GLU A 136 1.31 8.79 -26.94
CA GLU A 136 1.72 10.10 -27.46
C GLU A 136 3.11 10.53 -27.02
N TYR A 137 3.57 10.05 -25.86
CA TYR A 137 4.91 10.37 -25.37
C TYR A 137 5.99 9.67 -26.24
N ASP A 138 6.89 10.46 -26.81
CA ASP A 138 8.09 9.97 -27.50
C ASP A 138 9.35 10.41 -26.75
N LEU A 139 10.14 9.42 -26.32
CA LEU A 139 11.43 9.62 -25.66
C LEU A 139 12.41 10.47 -26.48
N ASN A 140 12.24 10.51 -27.81
CA ASN A 140 13.15 11.22 -28.71
C ASN A 140 12.76 12.68 -28.98
N ASP A 141 11.47 13.04 -28.84
CA ASP A 141 11.00 14.41 -29.09
C ASP A 141 11.35 15.36 -27.94
N ASP A 142 11.46 14.85 -26.70
CA ASP A 142 11.77 15.65 -25.51
C ASP A 142 13.29 15.84 -25.25
N CYS A 143 14.16 15.39 -26.17
CA CYS A 143 15.62 15.45 -26.00
C CYS A 143 16.20 16.87 -25.94
N GLU A 144 15.50 17.91 -26.39
CA GLU A 144 16.04 19.29 -26.42
C GLU A 144 15.89 20.05 -25.09
N ILE A 145 15.03 19.62 -24.16
CA ILE A 145 14.80 20.32 -22.88
C ILE A 145 14.72 19.31 -21.72
N SER A 146 15.87 18.81 -21.25
CA SER A 146 15.88 18.01 -20.01
C SER A 146 15.42 18.88 -18.82
N TYR A 147 14.29 18.56 -18.20
CA TYR A 147 13.88 19.23 -16.96
C TYR A 147 14.80 18.82 -15.82
N GLN A 148 15.48 19.78 -15.21
CA GLN A 148 16.30 19.52 -14.02
C GLN A 148 15.43 19.72 -12.77
N PRO A 149 15.14 18.67 -11.99
CA PRO A 149 14.31 18.80 -10.80
C PRO A 149 15.10 19.50 -9.71
N LYS A 150 14.91 20.82 -9.54
CA LYS A 150 15.76 21.62 -8.65
C LYS A 150 15.55 21.34 -7.15
N ASN A 151 14.40 20.80 -6.76
CA ASN A 151 14.00 20.73 -5.33
C ASN A 151 13.56 19.34 -4.84
N ILE A 152 13.67 18.28 -5.65
CA ILE A 152 13.27 16.92 -5.21
C ILE A 152 14.09 16.47 -3.99
N ASP A 153 15.38 16.80 -3.97
CA ASP A 153 16.24 16.46 -2.84
C ASP A 153 15.83 17.15 -1.53
N GLU A 154 15.19 18.32 -1.61
CA GLU A 154 14.73 19.09 -0.46
C GLU A 154 13.37 18.57 0.05
N LYS A 155 12.53 18.04 -0.86
CA LYS A 155 11.25 17.41 -0.51
C LYS A 155 11.40 16.01 0.09
N LEU A 156 12.50 15.31 -0.23
CA LEU A 156 12.68 13.91 0.17
C LEU A 156 13.61 13.76 1.38
N ASN A 157 13.17 13.03 2.41
CA ASN A 157 13.93 12.77 3.63
C ASN A 157 14.43 11.31 3.71
N GLU A 158 15.10 10.96 4.80
CA GLU A 158 15.73 9.64 5.01
C GLU A 158 14.75 8.46 5.04
N THR A 159 13.46 8.73 5.15
CA THR A 159 12.43 7.69 5.22
C THR A 159 12.02 7.15 3.85
N ILE A 160 12.44 7.81 2.76
CA ILE A 160 12.26 7.29 1.41
C ILE A 160 13.47 6.43 0.99
N THR A 161 13.21 5.31 0.33
CA THR A 161 14.30 4.42 -0.10
C THR A 161 15.11 5.04 -1.25
N LYS A 162 16.41 4.74 -1.33
CA LYS A 162 17.29 5.22 -2.42
C LYS A 162 16.77 4.84 -3.82
N PRO A 163 16.26 3.61 -4.07
CA PRO A 163 15.65 3.25 -5.35
C PRO A 163 14.44 4.12 -5.70
N THR A 164 13.51 4.34 -4.76
CA THR A 164 12.34 5.20 -4.98
C THR A 164 12.75 6.65 -5.23
N LYS A 165 13.74 7.17 -4.49
CA LYS A 165 14.30 8.51 -4.72
C LYS A 165 14.84 8.66 -6.15
N ARG A 166 15.62 7.69 -6.63
CA ARG A 166 16.14 7.69 -8.00
C ARG A 166 15.01 7.61 -9.03
N LYS A 167 14.02 6.75 -8.79
CA LYS A 167 12.83 6.60 -9.64
C LYS A 167 12.07 7.92 -9.78
N ILE A 168 11.77 8.59 -8.67
CA ILE A 168 11.07 9.89 -8.67
C ILE A 168 11.87 10.92 -9.47
N LYS A 169 13.18 11.02 -9.26
CA LYS A 169 14.04 11.95 -10.00
C LYS A 169 14.03 11.71 -11.51
N ASN A 170 14.21 10.46 -11.92
CA ASN A 170 14.21 10.10 -13.33
C ASN A 170 12.84 10.38 -13.95
N ASN A 171 11.76 9.92 -13.33
CA ASN A 171 10.41 10.16 -13.81
C ASN A 171 10.10 11.66 -13.96
N VAL A 172 10.54 12.49 -13.01
CA VAL A 172 10.35 13.94 -13.13
C VAL A 172 11.24 14.53 -14.22
N GLY A 173 12.49 14.09 -14.35
CA GLY A 173 13.38 14.57 -15.42
C GLY A 173 12.84 14.27 -16.82
N ASP A 174 12.28 13.06 -16.98
CA ASP A 174 11.89 12.51 -18.28
C ASP A 174 10.47 12.95 -18.70
N TYR A 175 9.51 13.04 -17.76
CA TYR A 175 8.09 13.21 -18.09
C TYR A 175 7.46 14.53 -17.64
N TYR A 176 8.17 15.38 -16.89
CA TYR A 176 7.54 16.56 -16.29
C TYR A 176 6.99 17.56 -17.31
N ILE A 177 7.73 17.85 -18.38
CA ILE A 177 7.31 18.79 -19.42
C ILE A 177 6.06 18.27 -20.14
N PHE A 178 6.08 17.00 -20.54
CA PHE A 178 4.95 16.33 -21.17
C PHE A 178 3.68 16.39 -20.33
N ILE A 179 3.74 15.94 -19.06
CA ILE A 179 2.58 15.91 -18.17
C ILE A 179 2.06 17.32 -17.89
N LYS A 180 2.96 18.29 -17.68
CA LYS A 180 2.58 19.69 -17.49
C LYS A 180 1.88 20.27 -18.72
N GLY A 181 2.36 19.94 -19.92
CA GLY A 181 1.72 20.34 -21.17
C GLY A 181 0.32 19.77 -21.32
N LYS A 182 0.13 18.49 -20.96
CA LYS A 182 -1.20 17.85 -20.96
C LYS A 182 -2.16 18.51 -19.99
N LEU A 183 -1.74 18.75 -18.74
CA LEU A 183 -2.56 19.46 -17.76
C LEU A 183 -2.96 20.86 -18.25
N ALA A 184 -2.01 21.63 -18.80
CA ALA A 184 -2.30 22.95 -19.38
C ALA A 184 -3.25 22.90 -20.58
N SER A 185 -3.31 21.78 -21.31
CA SER A 185 -4.27 21.60 -22.41
C SER A 185 -5.70 21.35 -21.91
N PHE A 186 -5.86 20.72 -20.75
CA PHE A 186 -7.18 20.56 -20.12
C PHE A 186 -7.72 21.89 -19.62
N ASP A 187 -6.86 22.73 -19.04
CA ASP A 187 -7.24 24.05 -18.55
C ASP A 187 -7.74 25.00 -19.66
N GLN A 188 -7.46 24.70 -20.94
CA GLN A 188 -8.01 25.46 -22.07
C GLN A 188 -9.51 25.24 -22.24
N ASN A 189 -10.01 24.07 -21.84
CA ASN A 189 -11.42 23.69 -21.97
C ASN A 189 -12.18 23.83 -20.64
N ASP A 190 -11.51 23.54 -19.51
CA ASP A 190 -12.06 23.67 -18.17
C ASP A 190 -11.04 24.38 -17.24
N PRO A 191 -11.19 25.70 -17.03
CA PRO A 191 -10.28 26.45 -16.17
C PRO A 191 -10.15 25.84 -14.78
N ASP A 192 -8.91 25.81 -14.26
CA ASP A 192 -8.55 25.32 -12.92
C ASP A 192 -8.64 23.79 -12.72
N LEU A 193 -8.93 23.00 -13.76
CA LEU A 193 -8.98 21.54 -13.67
C LEU A 193 -7.65 20.93 -13.19
N SER A 194 -6.52 21.42 -13.70
CA SER A 194 -5.20 20.95 -13.27
C SER A 194 -4.91 21.25 -11.79
N ASP A 195 -5.42 22.37 -11.28
CA ASP A 195 -5.34 22.75 -9.87
C ASP A 195 -6.24 21.87 -9.00
N MET A 196 -7.46 21.56 -9.46
CA MET A 196 -8.37 20.64 -8.79
C MET A 196 -7.75 19.24 -8.65
N ILE A 197 -7.18 18.71 -9.72
CA ILE A 197 -6.44 17.44 -9.72
C ILE A 197 -5.29 17.49 -8.71
N SER A 198 -4.46 18.53 -8.77
CA SER A 198 -3.33 18.72 -7.86
C SER A 198 -3.77 18.77 -6.39
N LEU A 199 -4.89 19.44 -6.10
CA LEU A 199 -5.45 19.56 -4.76
C LEU A 199 -6.01 18.22 -4.23
N GLN A 200 -6.58 17.38 -5.09
CA GLN A 200 -7.02 16.04 -4.71
C GLN A 200 -5.84 15.18 -4.25
N ILE A 201 -4.75 15.15 -5.05
CA ILE A 201 -3.53 14.43 -4.69
C ILE A 201 -2.95 14.98 -3.38
N LYS A 202 -2.86 16.31 -3.24
CA LYS A 202 -2.38 16.96 -2.02
C LYS A 202 -3.24 16.61 -0.80
N THR A 203 -4.56 16.59 -0.94
CA THR A 203 -5.50 16.25 0.14
C THR A 203 -5.31 14.79 0.59
N PHE A 204 -5.16 13.87 -0.36
CA PHE A 204 -4.88 12.47 -0.07
C PHE A 204 -3.54 12.32 0.67
N TYR A 205 -2.49 13.01 0.21
CA TYR A 205 -1.20 13.09 0.90
C TYR A 205 -1.33 13.61 2.34
N LEU A 206 -1.99 14.76 2.56
CA LEU A 206 -2.11 15.37 3.89
C LEU A 206 -2.84 14.47 4.89
N LYS A 207 -3.81 13.68 4.42
CA LYS A 207 -4.47 12.67 5.25
C LYS A 207 -3.52 11.58 5.70
N GLN A 208 -2.66 11.11 4.80
CA GLN A 208 -1.63 10.12 5.15
C GLN A 208 -0.57 10.70 6.10
N LYS A 209 -0.14 11.94 5.88
CA LYS A 209 0.77 12.67 6.78
C LYS A 209 0.21 12.75 8.21
N ARG A 210 -1.11 12.96 8.35
CA ARG A 210 -1.78 12.98 9.67
C ARG A 210 -1.76 11.62 10.40
N PHE A 211 -1.64 10.51 9.67
CA PHE A 211 -1.45 9.19 10.28
C PHE A 211 0.01 8.92 10.67
N GLY A 212 0.93 9.86 10.40
CA GLY A 212 2.35 9.71 10.73
C GLY A 212 3.08 8.72 9.82
N TYR A 213 2.55 8.45 8.63
CA TYR A 213 3.20 7.58 7.66
C TYR A 213 4.46 8.24 7.09
N ASP A 214 5.46 7.40 6.84
CA ASP A 214 6.71 7.84 6.23
C ASP A 214 6.56 8.09 4.71
N GLN A 215 7.58 8.69 4.10
CA GLN A 215 7.51 9.09 2.69
C GLN A 215 7.43 7.90 1.73
N GLN A 216 8.09 6.77 2.07
CA GLN A 216 8.05 5.58 1.24
C GLN A 216 6.62 5.03 1.16
N ILE A 217 5.97 4.88 2.31
CA ILE A 217 4.60 4.37 2.36
C ILE A 217 3.63 5.34 1.70
N ILE A 218 3.80 6.65 1.91
CA ILE A 218 2.95 7.66 1.27
C ILE A 218 3.05 7.57 -0.26
N PHE A 219 4.26 7.44 -0.81
CA PHE A 219 4.47 7.28 -2.25
C PHE A 219 3.75 6.04 -2.77
N GLU A 220 3.96 4.88 -2.14
CA GLU A 220 3.32 3.62 -2.52
C GLU A 220 1.79 3.71 -2.48
N ASN A 221 1.24 4.38 -1.48
CA ASN A 221 -0.21 4.58 -1.34
C ASN A 221 -0.78 5.51 -2.42
N ILE A 222 -0.06 6.59 -2.80
CA ILE A 222 -0.47 7.46 -3.92
C ILE A 222 -0.48 6.65 -5.21
N VAL A 223 0.57 5.88 -5.48
CA VAL A 223 0.66 5.01 -6.66
C VAL A 223 -0.47 3.97 -6.68
N ALA A 224 -0.74 3.31 -5.55
CA ALA A 224 -1.82 2.33 -5.45
C ALA A 224 -3.20 2.97 -5.67
N TRP A 225 -3.42 4.18 -5.13
CA TRP A 225 -4.65 4.92 -5.34
C TRP A 225 -4.85 5.31 -6.81
N ILE A 226 -3.83 5.87 -7.48
CA ILE A 226 -3.87 6.17 -8.92
C ILE A 226 -4.20 4.90 -9.72
N ASN A 227 -3.44 3.81 -9.50
CA ASN A 227 -3.70 2.52 -10.17
C ASN A 227 -5.13 2.02 -9.98
N SER A 228 -5.69 2.14 -8.77
CA SER A 228 -7.05 1.67 -8.47
C SER A 228 -8.13 2.42 -9.26
N LYS A 229 -7.89 3.70 -9.56
CA LYS A 229 -8.84 4.58 -10.24
C LYS A 229 -8.73 4.51 -11.75
N THR A 230 -7.50 4.50 -12.26
CA THR A 230 -7.25 4.67 -13.69
C THR A 230 -6.95 3.37 -14.41
N LYS A 231 -6.60 2.30 -13.67
CA LYS A 231 -6.32 0.95 -14.21
C LYS A 231 -5.36 0.97 -15.40
N PRO A 232 -4.16 1.55 -15.25
CA PRO A 232 -3.20 1.69 -16.34
C PRO A 232 -2.72 0.31 -16.83
N LYS A 233 -2.14 0.27 -18.04
CA LYS A 233 -1.55 -0.95 -18.62
C LYS A 233 -0.36 -1.47 -17.80
N SER A 234 0.36 -0.57 -17.12
CA SER A 234 1.49 -0.85 -16.23
C SER A 234 1.47 0.06 -15.01
N SER A 235 2.07 -0.39 -13.90
CA SER A 235 2.24 0.44 -12.70
C SER A 235 3.10 1.69 -12.95
N ASP A 236 3.97 1.65 -13.96
CA ASP A 236 4.94 2.71 -14.25
C ASP A 236 4.24 4.04 -14.54
N ALA A 237 3.11 4.04 -15.25
CA ALA A 237 2.36 5.28 -15.52
C ALA A 237 1.84 5.94 -14.24
N ALA A 238 1.37 5.14 -13.27
CA ALA A 238 0.94 5.65 -11.98
C ALA A 238 2.13 6.15 -11.14
N GLU A 239 3.29 5.49 -11.21
CA GLU A 239 4.52 5.94 -10.56
C GLU A 239 5.05 7.25 -11.17
N ILE A 240 4.98 7.40 -12.49
CA ILE A 240 5.33 8.61 -13.23
C ILE A 240 4.45 9.77 -12.76
N LEU A 241 3.14 9.60 -12.73
CA LEU A 241 2.20 10.63 -12.25
C LEU A 241 2.42 10.97 -10.77
N ALA A 242 2.57 9.98 -9.90
CA ALA A 242 2.87 10.22 -8.49
C ALA A 242 4.16 11.05 -8.32
N SER A 243 5.19 10.75 -9.11
CA SER A 243 6.46 11.49 -9.12
C SER A 243 6.27 12.93 -9.61
N PHE A 244 5.48 13.13 -10.66
CA PHE A 244 5.11 14.45 -11.16
C PHE A 244 4.45 15.30 -10.06
N PHE A 245 3.43 14.77 -9.38
CA PHE A 245 2.72 15.53 -8.33
C PHE A 245 3.57 15.77 -7.08
N ILE A 246 4.54 14.90 -6.76
CA ILE A 246 5.53 15.19 -5.71
C ILE A 246 6.35 16.43 -6.08
N GLN A 247 6.78 16.54 -7.33
CA GLN A 247 7.52 17.71 -7.79
C GLN A 247 6.61 18.95 -7.88
N ASN A 248 5.46 18.82 -8.54
CA ASN A 248 4.58 19.92 -8.95
C ASN A 248 3.74 20.48 -7.79
N CYS A 249 3.39 19.66 -6.80
CA CYS A 249 2.59 20.07 -5.65
C CYS A 249 3.46 20.19 -4.40
N GLU A 250 2.94 20.87 -3.36
CA GLU A 250 3.51 20.88 -2.00
C GLU A 250 3.34 19.52 -1.27
N VAL A 251 3.50 18.41 -2.01
CA VAL A 251 3.55 17.06 -1.46
C VAL A 251 4.97 16.82 -0.94
N PHE A 252 5.08 16.35 0.29
CA PHE A 252 6.33 16.21 1.07
C PHE A 252 7.00 17.49 1.57
N GLU A 253 6.31 18.64 1.50
CA GLU A 253 6.66 19.84 2.28
C GLU A 253 6.22 19.74 3.75
#